data_AF-A0A4U7E7X0-F1
#
_entry.id   AF-A0A4U7E7X0-F1
#
_cell.length_a   1.000
_cell.length_b   1.000
_cell.length_c   1.000
_cell.angle_alpha   90.00
_cell.angle_beta   90.00
_cell.angle_gamma   90.00
#
_symmetry.space_group_name_H-M   'P 1'
#
loop_
_entity.id
_entity.type
_entity.pdbx_description
1 polymer ?
#
loop_
_entity_poly.entity_id
_entity_poly.type
_entity_poly.pdbx_seq_one_letter_code
_entity_poly.pdbx_strand_id
1 'polypeptide(L)'
;MTDAQDTPGARLERALGTVADDWLASVADAADDGAPAAIAERASTLARAELLPDEEYRREFRRELDAVATAVDDLATERLPDARLAGALPAAVDAVDLDGDSPAARLVVVAGATAAVGLLVAVRERYEAAPESVADPAREAAVSAASGSYDRALDRSVASVEALAEALPLARRVDRLTAAVASFRLPTYAELDGLKRDARKAFAATDERGIARLESRVEAADEVAWGAPDLIEPTPEEFEDLVADLWRSAADIGDVARTRRSDDGGVDVVVQFADGRTEVIQVKQFAAGNTVGRPTVQQTEGAVSQFDADAGAVVTSSSFTDPARSAAAAYDAMRLFDGERLVRALRESPLVPPRALSPDR
;
A
#
# COMPACT_ATOMS: atom_id res chain seq x y z
N MET A 1 -38.35 -21.96 48.26
CA MET A 1 -37.09 -22.62 47.86
C MET A 1 -36.44 -21.72 46.85
N THR A 2 -35.60 -20.80 47.31
CA THR A 2 -34.71 -20.01 46.47
C THR A 2 -33.71 -20.98 45.88
N ASP A 3 -33.62 -21.03 44.56
CA ASP A 3 -32.69 -21.91 43.85
C ASP A 3 -31.27 -21.58 44.32
N ALA A 4 -30.62 -22.55 44.98
CA ALA A 4 -29.34 -22.36 45.66
C ALA A 4 -28.17 -22.13 44.67
N GLN A 5 -28.46 -22.10 43.37
CA GLN A 5 -27.51 -21.90 42.28
C GLN A 5 -27.58 -20.52 41.61
N ASP A 6 -28.48 -19.61 42.00
CA ASP A 6 -28.55 -18.26 41.39
C ASP A 6 -27.75 -17.22 42.18
N THR A 7 -26.47 -17.53 42.41
CA THR A 7 -25.53 -16.60 43.03
C THR A 7 -25.12 -15.52 42.02
N PRO A 8 -24.68 -14.33 42.47
CA PRO A 8 -24.08 -13.33 41.59
C PRO A 8 -22.97 -13.91 40.71
N GLY A 9 -22.15 -14.83 41.27
CA GLY A 9 -21.13 -15.57 40.53
C GLY A 9 -21.70 -16.47 39.44
N ALA A 10 -22.72 -17.27 39.73
CA ALA A 10 -23.35 -18.15 38.74
C ALA A 10 -24.11 -17.40 37.63
N ARG A 11 -24.64 -16.21 37.93
CA ARG A 11 -25.22 -15.31 36.91
C ARG A 11 -24.14 -14.72 36.01
N LEU A 12 -23.00 -14.35 36.60
CA LEU A 12 -21.85 -13.85 35.87
C LEU A 12 -21.23 -14.93 34.98
N GLU A 13 -21.04 -16.15 35.48
CA GLU A 13 -20.54 -17.27 34.68
C GLU A 13 -21.46 -17.61 33.50
N ARG A 14 -22.79 -17.58 33.68
CA ARG A 14 -23.74 -17.75 32.58
C ARG A 14 -23.63 -16.65 31.53
N ALA A 15 -23.55 -15.39 31.98
CA ALA A 15 -23.39 -14.26 31.07
C ALA A 15 -22.07 -14.33 30.29
N LEU A 16 -20.98 -14.74 30.95
CA LEU A 16 -19.69 -14.96 30.32
C LEU A 16 -19.70 -16.12 29.33
N GLY A 17 -20.41 -17.21 29.63
CA GLY A 17 -20.64 -18.31 28.69
C GLY A 17 -21.35 -17.86 27.43
N THR A 18 -22.44 -17.10 27.56
CA THR A 18 -23.17 -16.53 26.40
C THR A 18 -22.29 -15.57 25.58
N VAL A 19 -21.48 -14.75 26.26
CA VAL A 19 -20.52 -13.85 25.60
C VAL A 19 -19.45 -14.64 24.82
N ALA A 20 -18.92 -15.72 25.41
CA ALA A 20 -17.94 -16.58 24.76
C ALA A 20 -18.54 -17.35 23.58
N ASP A 21 -19.78 -17.82 23.69
CA ASP A 21 -20.51 -18.52 22.63
C ASP A 21 -20.86 -17.61 21.44
N ASP A 22 -21.29 -16.38 21.71
CA ASP A 22 -21.54 -15.36 20.68
C ASP A 22 -20.23 -14.93 19.98
N TRP A 23 -19.14 -14.85 20.75
CA TRP A 23 -17.81 -14.56 20.23
C TRP A 23 -17.27 -15.72 19.38
N LEU A 24 -17.47 -16.97 19.81
CA LEU A 24 -17.18 -18.21 19.07
C LEU A 24 -17.87 -18.22 17.70
N ALA A 25 -19.16 -17.90 17.66
CA ALA A 25 -19.92 -17.81 16.43
C ALA A 25 -19.37 -16.71 15.50
N SER A 26 -18.96 -15.57 16.06
CA SER A 26 -18.38 -14.46 15.30
C SER A 26 -16.98 -14.76 14.75
N VAL A 27 -16.15 -15.52 15.47
CA VAL A 27 -14.79 -15.89 15.04
C VAL A 27 -14.83 -17.05 14.05
N ALA A 28 -15.76 -18.01 14.22
CA ALA A 28 -15.93 -19.13 13.30
C ALA A 28 -16.37 -18.69 11.90
N ASP A 29 -17.24 -17.68 11.78
CA ASP A 29 -17.65 -17.11 10.48
C ASP A 29 -16.59 -16.17 9.88
N ALA A 30 -15.69 -15.59 10.69
CA ALA A 30 -14.74 -14.55 10.26
C ALA A 30 -13.29 -15.05 10.05
N ALA A 31 -13.00 -16.31 10.38
CA ALA A 31 -11.68 -16.91 10.15
C ALA A 31 -11.36 -17.13 8.66
N ASP A 32 -12.40 -17.19 7.80
CA ASP A 32 -12.27 -17.38 6.36
C ASP A 32 -12.47 -16.09 5.55
N ASP A 33 -13.28 -15.13 6.01
CA ASP A 33 -13.57 -13.88 5.29
C ASP A 33 -13.32 -12.64 6.15
N GLY A 34 -12.58 -11.68 5.58
CA GLY A 34 -12.12 -10.45 6.22
C GLY A 34 -13.23 -9.54 6.78
N ALA A 35 -13.77 -9.86 7.96
CA ALA A 35 -14.61 -8.98 8.77
C ALA A 35 -13.93 -8.42 10.05
N PRO A 36 -12.76 -7.74 9.96
CA PRO A 36 -12.08 -7.26 11.15
C PRO A 36 -12.77 -6.19 11.98
N ALA A 37 -13.44 -5.24 11.32
CA ALA A 37 -14.12 -4.14 11.99
C ALA A 37 -15.27 -4.65 12.89
N ALA A 38 -15.93 -5.73 12.48
CA ALA A 38 -17.00 -6.35 13.24
C ALA A 38 -16.47 -7.02 14.52
N ILE A 39 -15.32 -7.71 14.45
CA ILE A 39 -14.69 -8.33 15.63
C ILE A 39 -14.24 -7.25 16.63
N ALA A 40 -13.61 -6.18 16.16
CA ALA A 40 -13.15 -5.07 17.00
C ALA A 40 -14.33 -4.31 17.65
N GLU A 41 -15.38 -4.00 16.88
CA GLU A 41 -16.59 -3.33 17.39
C GLU A 41 -17.35 -4.20 18.40
N ARG A 42 -17.44 -5.50 18.16
CA ARG A 42 -18.12 -6.44 19.06
C ARG A 42 -17.37 -6.60 20.37
N ALA A 43 -16.05 -6.68 20.33
CA ALA A 43 -15.25 -6.75 21.55
C ALA A 43 -15.26 -5.45 22.35
N SER A 44 -15.26 -4.30 21.68
CA SER A 44 -15.50 -3.00 22.32
C SER A 44 -16.91 -2.95 22.97
N THR A 45 -17.89 -3.58 22.35
CA THR A 45 -19.26 -3.69 22.91
C THR A 45 -19.33 -4.62 24.11
N LEU A 46 -18.60 -5.75 24.09
CA LEU A 46 -18.48 -6.69 25.20
C LEU A 46 -17.77 -6.07 26.41
N ALA A 47 -16.73 -5.29 26.17
CA ALA A 47 -16.06 -4.45 27.16
C ALA A 47 -16.99 -3.43 27.84
N ARG A 48 -18.00 -2.94 27.12
CA ARG A 48 -18.98 -1.95 27.60
C ARG A 48 -20.15 -2.57 28.35
N ALA A 49 -20.45 -3.85 28.14
CA ALA A 49 -21.51 -4.54 28.87
C ALA A 49 -21.11 -4.70 30.35
N GLU A 50 -21.96 -4.23 31.27
CA GLU A 50 -21.70 -4.20 32.72
C GLU A 50 -21.61 -5.61 33.35
N LEU A 51 -20.51 -6.32 33.10
CA LEU A 51 -20.28 -7.69 33.56
C LEU A 51 -19.52 -7.75 34.88
N LEU A 52 -18.89 -6.66 35.34
CA LEU A 52 -18.04 -6.70 36.54
C LEU A 52 -18.77 -6.14 37.78
N PRO A 53 -18.78 -6.87 38.91
CA PRO A 53 -19.50 -6.44 40.11
C PRO A 53 -18.83 -5.23 40.80
N ASP A 54 -17.52 -5.06 40.65
CA ASP A 54 -16.73 -4.04 41.34
C ASP A 54 -16.40 -2.84 40.44
N GLU A 55 -16.55 -1.62 40.97
CA GLU A 55 -16.38 -0.36 40.24
C GLU A 55 -14.92 0.02 40.02
N GLU A 56 -14.01 -0.43 40.88
CA GLU A 56 -12.55 -0.26 40.74
C GLU A 56 -12.02 -1.18 39.64
N TYR A 57 -12.40 -2.47 39.67
CA TYR A 57 -12.09 -3.43 38.61
C TYR A 57 -12.67 -3.01 37.25
N ARG A 58 -13.89 -2.45 37.21
CA ARG A 58 -14.47 -1.87 35.97
C ARG A 58 -13.61 -0.75 35.40
N ARG A 59 -13.04 0.08 36.26
CA ARG A 59 -12.28 1.26 35.86
C ARG A 59 -10.89 0.87 35.35
N GLU A 60 -10.23 -0.09 35.99
CA GLU A 60 -8.94 -0.62 35.56
C GLU A 60 -9.07 -1.42 34.26
N PHE A 61 -10.07 -2.30 34.15
CA PHE A 61 -10.35 -3.06 32.93
C PHE A 61 -10.66 -2.15 31.72
N ARG A 62 -11.50 -1.11 31.90
CA ARG A 62 -11.76 -0.13 30.83
C ARG A 62 -10.50 0.62 30.42
N ARG A 63 -9.63 0.96 31.37
CA ARG A 63 -8.36 1.65 31.09
C ARG A 63 -7.43 0.80 30.24
N GLU A 64 -7.32 -0.50 30.52
CA GLU A 64 -6.50 -1.42 29.74
C GLU A 64 -7.09 -1.67 28.34
N LEU A 65 -8.41 -1.82 28.23
CA LEU A 65 -9.10 -1.93 26.94
C LEU A 65 -8.99 -0.66 26.09
N ASP A 66 -9.10 0.51 26.71
CA ASP A 66 -8.90 1.79 26.04
C ASP A 66 -7.44 1.93 25.59
N ALA A 67 -6.47 1.45 26.38
CA ALA A 67 -5.06 1.44 26.00
C ALA A 67 -4.78 0.50 24.81
N VAL A 68 -5.40 -0.68 24.79
CA VAL A 68 -5.38 -1.62 23.66
C VAL A 68 -6.03 -1.00 22.42
N ALA A 69 -7.24 -0.46 22.54
CA ALA A 69 -7.96 0.15 21.43
C ALA A 69 -7.18 1.35 20.88
N THR A 70 -6.61 2.18 21.75
CA THR A 70 -5.71 3.28 21.37
C THR A 70 -4.47 2.74 20.66
N ALA A 71 -3.87 1.64 21.11
CA ALA A 71 -2.70 1.07 20.46
C ALA A 71 -3.02 0.46 19.08
N VAL A 72 -4.21 -0.14 18.91
CA VAL A 72 -4.73 -0.60 17.61
C VAL A 72 -4.99 0.59 16.67
N ASP A 73 -5.65 1.64 17.17
CA ASP A 73 -5.92 2.86 16.42
C ASP A 73 -4.60 3.57 16.04
N ASP A 74 -3.65 3.68 16.95
CA ASP A 74 -2.31 4.25 16.72
C ASP A 74 -1.51 3.44 15.68
N LEU A 75 -1.67 2.11 15.67
CA LEU A 75 -1.10 1.21 14.66
C LEU A 75 -1.71 1.48 13.28
N ALA A 76 -3.04 1.70 13.24
CA ALA A 76 -3.78 2.04 12.04
C ALA A 76 -3.51 3.46 11.54
N THR A 77 -3.22 4.43 12.43
CA THR A 77 -3.16 5.88 12.11
C THR A 77 -1.75 6.51 12.08
N GLU A 78 -0.68 5.70 12.15
CA GLU A 78 0.73 6.13 12.21
C GLU A 78 1.18 6.67 13.58
N ARG A 79 1.43 5.78 14.55
CA ARG A 79 2.45 5.97 15.61
C ARG A 79 2.54 4.72 16.48
N LEU A 80 3.50 3.83 16.23
CA LEU A 80 3.83 2.76 17.18
C LEU A 80 5.00 3.19 18.06
N PRO A 81 4.80 3.64 19.31
CA PRO A 81 5.90 3.74 20.26
C PRO A 81 6.26 2.35 20.80
N ASP A 82 7.50 1.93 20.52
CA ASP A 82 8.09 0.60 20.84
C ASP A 82 7.82 0.10 22.27
N ALA A 83 7.68 1.01 23.24
CA ALA A 83 7.61 0.67 24.66
C ALA A 83 6.19 0.39 25.18
N ARG A 84 5.11 0.81 24.48
CA ARG A 84 3.75 0.68 25.03
C ARG A 84 3.13 -0.68 24.80
N LEU A 85 3.29 -1.26 23.62
CA LEU A 85 2.65 -2.53 23.26
C LEU A 85 3.25 -3.74 23.99
N ALA A 86 4.58 -3.84 24.04
CA ALA A 86 5.28 -4.97 24.67
C ALA A 86 5.10 -5.02 26.20
N GLY A 87 4.86 -3.86 26.84
CA GLY A 87 4.71 -3.77 28.29
C GLY A 87 3.27 -3.79 28.80
N ALA A 88 2.28 -3.40 27.99
CA ALA A 88 0.91 -3.23 28.46
C ALA A 88 0.23 -4.57 28.79
N LEU A 89 0.34 -5.58 27.93
CA LEU A 89 -0.32 -6.87 28.15
C LEU A 89 0.28 -7.65 29.33
N PRO A 90 1.63 -7.83 29.42
CA PRO A 90 2.23 -8.51 30.56
C PRO A 90 2.01 -7.77 31.89
N ALA A 91 2.03 -6.44 31.89
CA ALA A 91 1.75 -5.66 33.10
C ALA A 91 0.28 -5.78 33.54
N ALA A 92 -0.68 -5.83 32.60
CA ALA A 92 -2.08 -6.08 32.91
C ALA A 92 -2.30 -7.50 33.46
N VAL A 93 -1.51 -8.48 33.00
CA VAL A 93 -1.52 -9.86 33.51
C VAL A 93 -0.95 -9.94 34.92
N ASP A 94 0.21 -9.32 35.16
CA ASP A 94 0.87 -9.30 36.47
C ASP A 94 0.07 -8.52 37.53
N ALA A 95 -0.77 -7.56 37.10
CA ALA A 95 -1.61 -6.77 37.99
C ALA A 95 -2.87 -7.50 38.48
N VAL A 96 -3.30 -8.56 37.78
CA VAL A 96 -4.47 -9.35 38.17
C VAL A 96 -4.01 -10.65 38.81
N ASP A 97 -4.49 -10.94 40.01
CA ASP A 97 -4.29 -12.25 40.64
C ASP A 97 -5.16 -13.28 39.91
N LEU A 98 -4.58 -13.92 38.88
CA LEU A 98 -5.26 -14.82 37.95
C LEU A 98 -5.36 -16.24 38.52
N ASP A 99 -6.14 -16.43 39.59
CA ASP A 99 -6.73 -17.75 39.81
C ASP A 99 -7.71 -18.01 38.64
N GLY A 100 -7.39 -18.95 37.75
CA GLY A 100 -8.09 -19.20 36.46
C GLY A 100 -9.60 -19.49 36.54
N ASP A 101 -10.13 -19.66 37.76
CA ASP A 101 -11.56 -19.79 38.03
C ASP A 101 -12.28 -18.46 38.30
N SER A 102 -11.56 -17.35 38.43
CA SER A 102 -12.17 -16.03 38.65
C SER A 102 -12.78 -15.46 37.35
N PRO A 103 -14.05 -15.03 37.37
CA PRO A 103 -14.68 -14.33 36.25
C PRO A 103 -13.90 -13.11 35.73
N ALA A 104 -13.16 -12.42 36.61
CA ALA A 104 -12.33 -11.27 36.22
C ALA A 104 -11.08 -11.71 35.41
N ALA A 105 -10.46 -12.82 35.81
CA ALA A 105 -9.33 -13.40 35.08
C ALA A 105 -9.74 -13.80 33.65
N ARG A 106 -10.90 -14.46 33.52
CA ARG A 106 -11.47 -14.86 32.22
C ARG A 106 -11.72 -13.66 31.29
N LEU A 107 -12.18 -12.53 31.84
CA LEU A 107 -12.42 -11.29 31.07
C LEU A 107 -11.14 -10.63 30.55
N VAL A 108 -10.08 -10.58 31.37
CA VAL A 108 -8.77 -10.05 30.95
C VAL A 108 -8.19 -10.87 29.81
N VAL A 109 -8.30 -12.19 29.90
CA VAL A 109 -7.84 -13.11 28.84
C VAL A 109 -8.60 -12.90 27.53
N VAL A 110 -9.93 -12.78 27.56
CA VAL A 110 -10.75 -12.52 26.37
C VAL A 110 -10.42 -11.15 25.75
N ALA A 111 -10.20 -10.13 26.57
CA ALA A 111 -9.77 -8.82 26.11
C ALA A 111 -8.39 -8.86 25.44
N GLY A 112 -7.42 -9.57 26.03
CA GLY A 112 -6.09 -9.76 25.46
C GLY A 112 -6.10 -10.54 24.14
N ALA A 113 -6.89 -11.61 24.05
CA ALA A 113 -7.04 -12.37 22.80
C ALA A 113 -7.67 -11.51 21.69
N THR A 114 -8.65 -10.67 22.05
CA THR A 114 -9.22 -9.71 21.11
C THR A 114 -8.18 -8.69 20.64
N ALA A 115 -7.42 -8.12 21.57
CA ALA A 115 -6.36 -7.17 21.27
C ALA A 115 -5.38 -7.73 20.21
N ALA A 116 -4.93 -8.96 20.43
CA ALA A 116 -4.01 -9.65 19.53
C ALA A 116 -4.61 -9.84 18.12
N VAL A 117 -5.87 -10.24 18.02
CA VAL A 117 -6.57 -10.38 16.74
C VAL A 117 -6.76 -9.02 16.04
N GLY A 118 -7.14 -7.97 16.79
CA GLY A 118 -7.29 -6.62 16.25
C GLY A 118 -5.97 -6.03 15.73
N LEU A 119 -4.86 -6.29 16.41
CA LEU A 119 -3.53 -5.89 15.96
C LEU A 119 -3.11 -6.65 14.69
N LEU A 120 -3.33 -7.97 14.64
CA LEU A 120 -3.07 -8.79 13.46
C LEU A 120 -3.80 -8.23 12.23
N VAL A 121 -5.06 -7.90 12.41
CA VAL A 121 -5.91 -7.29 11.39
C VAL A 121 -5.30 -6.00 10.87
N ALA A 122 -4.94 -5.07 11.75
CA ALA A 122 -4.42 -3.77 11.35
C ALA A 122 -3.11 -3.93 10.57
N VAL A 123 -2.26 -4.89 10.97
CA VAL A 123 -1.06 -5.27 10.22
C VAL A 123 -1.42 -5.82 8.84
N ARG A 124 -2.40 -6.74 8.73
CA ARG A 124 -2.84 -7.28 7.43
C ARG A 124 -3.47 -6.22 6.53
N GLU A 125 -4.21 -5.26 7.06
CA GLU A 125 -4.81 -4.19 6.26
C GLU A 125 -3.73 -3.22 5.74
N ARG A 126 -2.77 -2.84 6.59
CA ARG A 126 -1.71 -1.91 6.22
C ARG A 126 -0.70 -2.52 5.25
N TYR A 127 -0.29 -3.76 5.50
CA TYR A 127 0.80 -4.40 4.76
C TYR A 127 0.31 -5.47 3.79
N GLU A 128 -1.00 -5.77 3.73
CA GLU A 128 -1.56 -6.90 2.95
C GLU A 128 -0.89 -8.26 3.25
N ALA A 129 -0.26 -8.36 4.42
CA ALA A 129 0.53 -9.49 4.90
C ALA A 129 0.69 -9.38 6.42
N ALA A 130 0.87 -10.52 7.09
CA ALA A 130 1.28 -10.58 8.50
C ALA A 130 2.25 -11.76 8.68
N PRO A 131 3.30 -11.63 9.50
CA PRO A 131 4.17 -12.76 9.82
C PRO A 131 3.40 -13.91 10.47
N GLU A 132 3.71 -15.14 10.09
CA GLU A 132 3.10 -16.34 10.70
C GLU A 132 3.34 -16.40 12.21
N SER A 133 4.52 -15.92 12.66
CA SER A 133 4.86 -15.77 14.08
C SER A 133 3.90 -14.88 14.86
N VAL A 134 3.24 -13.92 14.20
CA VAL A 134 2.21 -13.05 14.80
C VAL A 134 0.82 -13.67 14.64
N ALA A 135 0.53 -14.19 13.44
CA ALA A 135 -0.77 -14.72 13.05
C ALA A 135 -1.18 -15.98 13.79
N ASP A 136 -0.27 -16.94 13.95
CA ASP A 136 -0.61 -18.24 14.54
C ASP A 136 -0.91 -18.14 16.04
N PRO A 137 -0.12 -17.43 16.85
CA PRO A 137 -0.48 -17.20 18.25
C PRO A 137 -1.77 -16.40 18.41
N ALA A 138 -2.05 -15.40 17.55
CA ALA A 138 -3.31 -14.66 17.60
C ALA A 138 -4.52 -15.58 17.35
N ARG A 139 -4.43 -16.48 16.35
CA ARG A 139 -5.48 -17.47 16.07
C ARG A 139 -5.62 -18.48 17.20
N GLU A 140 -4.52 -18.99 17.73
CA GLU A 140 -4.56 -19.93 18.86
C GLU A 140 -5.11 -19.30 20.14
N ALA A 141 -4.78 -18.02 20.39
CA ALA A 141 -5.32 -17.24 21.50
C ALA A 141 -6.83 -17.14 21.38
N ALA A 142 -7.30 -16.79 20.18
CA ALA A 142 -8.71 -16.74 19.87
C ALA A 142 -9.39 -18.11 20.13
N VAL A 143 -8.93 -19.17 19.48
CA VAL A 143 -9.54 -20.52 19.63
C VAL A 143 -9.52 -21.00 21.08
N SER A 144 -8.45 -20.71 21.83
CA SER A 144 -8.34 -21.12 23.24
C SER A 144 -9.27 -20.33 24.16
N ALA A 145 -9.46 -19.02 23.91
CA ALA A 145 -10.41 -18.19 24.65
C ALA A 145 -11.84 -18.69 24.44
N ALA A 146 -12.15 -19.04 23.19
CA ALA A 146 -13.38 -19.69 22.75
C ALA A 146 -13.69 -20.95 23.54
N SER A 147 -12.70 -21.84 23.68
CA SER A 147 -12.91 -23.16 24.28
C SER A 147 -12.89 -23.15 25.82
N GLY A 148 -12.79 -21.98 26.46
CA GLY A 148 -12.62 -21.84 27.91
C GLY A 148 -11.22 -22.25 28.40
N SER A 149 -10.24 -22.37 27.51
CA SER A 149 -8.83 -22.67 27.83
C SER A 149 -8.08 -21.37 28.12
N TYR A 150 -8.46 -20.66 29.19
CA TYR A 150 -8.04 -19.28 29.42
C TYR A 150 -6.53 -19.10 29.64
N ASP A 151 -5.86 -20.00 30.36
CA ASP A 151 -4.40 -19.92 30.55
C ASP A 151 -3.67 -20.00 29.20
N ARG A 152 -4.09 -20.95 28.34
CA ARG A 152 -3.55 -21.10 26.99
C ARG A 152 -3.86 -19.89 26.12
N ALA A 153 -5.05 -19.33 26.24
CA ALA A 153 -5.44 -18.14 25.50
C ALA A 153 -4.58 -16.93 25.88
N LEU A 154 -4.25 -16.80 27.16
CA LEU A 154 -3.37 -15.77 27.67
C LEU A 154 -1.94 -15.93 27.13
N ASP A 155 -1.37 -17.12 27.28
CA ASP A 155 -0.02 -17.45 26.79
C ASP A 155 0.12 -17.12 25.30
N ARG A 156 -0.90 -17.44 24.50
CA ARG A 156 -0.90 -17.21 23.07
C ARG A 156 -1.14 -15.75 22.70
N SER A 157 -1.89 -15.01 23.50
CA SER A 157 -2.08 -13.56 23.33
C SER A 157 -0.76 -12.84 23.58
N VAL A 158 -0.06 -13.18 24.66
CA VAL A 158 1.27 -12.65 24.99
C VAL A 158 2.26 -12.98 23.86
N ALA A 159 2.33 -14.25 23.43
CA ALA A 159 3.20 -14.67 22.34
C ALA A 159 2.93 -13.91 21.03
N SER A 160 1.67 -13.58 20.72
CA SER A 160 1.32 -12.78 19.54
C SER A 160 1.83 -11.34 19.65
N VAL A 161 1.65 -10.70 20.81
CA VAL A 161 2.11 -9.33 21.07
C VAL A 161 3.64 -9.25 21.07
N GLU A 162 4.33 -10.23 21.65
CA GLU A 162 5.78 -10.31 21.61
C GLU A 162 6.29 -10.48 20.17
N ALA A 163 5.72 -11.41 19.40
CA ALA A 163 6.07 -11.58 18.00
C ALA A 163 5.81 -10.33 17.16
N LEU A 164 4.75 -9.56 17.48
CA LEU A 164 4.47 -8.29 16.83
C LEU A 164 5.54 -7.24 17.17
N ALA A 165 5.94 -7.15 18.44
CA ALA A 165 7.00 -6.26 18.87
C ALA A 165 8.33 -6.59 18.16
N GLU A 166 8.63 -7.88 17.96
CA GLU A 166 9.78 -8.34 17.18
C GLU A 166 9.67 -8.02 15.69
N ALA A 167 8.47 -8.06 15.11
CA ALA A 167 8.23 -7.74 13.70
C ALA A 167 8.24 -6.22 13.40
N LEU A 168 8.04 -5.38 14.41
CA LEU A 168 7.87 -3.93 14.26
C LEU A 168 9.06 -3.21 13.59
N PRO A 169 10.34 -3.51 13.90
CA PRO A 169 11.46 -2.92 13.18
C PRO A 169 11.44 -3.22 11.68
N LEU A 170 11.02 -4.43 11.30
CA LEU A 170 10.89 -4.83 9.89
C LEU A 170 9.71 -4.14 9.21
N ALA A 171 8.57 -4.02 9.90
CA ALA A 171 7.39 -3.28 9.42
C ALA A 171 7.74 -1.81 9.08
N ARG A 172 8.51 -1.13 9.94
CA ARG A 172 9.00 0.24 9.70
C ARG A 172 9.94 0.36 8.51
N ARG A 173 10.68 -0.70 8.19
CA ARG A 173 11.51 -0.74 6.97
C ARG A 173 10.63 -0.82 5.73
N VAL A 174 9.56 -1.62 5.77
CA VAL A 174 8.55 -1.66 4.70
C VAL A 174 7.89 -0.30 4.53
N ASP A 175 7.50 0.38 5.62
CA ASP A 175 6.93 1.73 5.53
C ASP A 175 7.89 2.73 4.85
N ARG A 176 9.17 2.71 5.23
CA ARG A 176 10.20 3.55 4.60
C ARG A 176 10.40 3.22 3.13
N LEU A 177 10.38 1.94 2.78
CA LEU A 177 10.45 1.48 1.39
C LEU A 177 9.27 2.02 0.58
N THR A 178 8.04 1.88 1.10
CA THR A 178 6.83 2.41 0.46
C THR A 178 6.89 3.92 0.28
N ALA A 179 7.34 4.65 1.31
CA ALA A 179 7.50 6.10 1.24
C ALA A 179 8.57 6.53 0.23
N ALA A 180 9.71 5.82 0.19
CA ALA A 180 10.77 6.07 -0.79
C ALA A 180 10.28 5.83 -2.22
N VAL A 181 9.58 4.73 -2.47
CA VAL A 181 8.99 4.43 -3.79
C VAL A 181 7.98 5.50 -4.22
N ALA A 182 7.13 5.97 -3.30
CA ALA A 182 6.16 7.02 -3.56
C ALA A 182 6.80 8.39 -3.86
N SER A 183 8.08 8.57 -3.54
CA SER A 183 8.81 9.81 -3.83
C SER A 183 9.28 9.92 -5.28
N PHE A 184 9.41 8.79 -6.00
CA PHE A 184 9.78 8.80 -7.41
C PHE A 184 8.64 9.29 -8.29
N ARG A 185 8.97 10.11 -9.30
CA ARG A 185 8.06 10.32 -10.42
C ARG A 185 8.27 9.21 -11.43
N LEU A 186 7.34 8.28 -11.47
CA LEU A 186 7.35 7.21 -12.46
C LEU A 186 6.42 7.56 -13.61
N PRO A 187 6.67 7.04 -14.82
CA PRO A 187 5.68 7.06 -15.88
C PRO A 187 4.37 6.42 -15.43
N THR A 188 3.25 6.89 -15.97
CA THR A 188 1.88 6.49 -15.60
C THR A 188 1.64 4.99 -15.82
N TYR A 189 2.35 4.38 -16.78
CA TYR A 189 2.28 2.94 -17.08
C TYR A 189 3.23 2.07 -16.24
N ALA A 190 3.94 2.64 -15.26
CA ALA A 190 4.86 1.88 -14.44
C ALA A 190 4.11 0.92 -13.49
N GLU A 191 4.38 -0.39 -13.62
CA GLU A 191 3.84 -1.41 -12.73
C GLU A 191 4.77 -1.67 -11.53
N LEU A 192 4.25 -1.42 -10.33
CA LEU A 192 4.97 -1.64 -9.07
C LEU A 192 4.52 -2.89 -8.32
N ASP A 193 3.64 -3.70 -8.90
CA ASP A 193 3.04 -4.85 -8.23
C ASP A 193 4.07 -5.92 -7.86
N GLY A 194 5.13 -6.07 -8.68
CA GLY A 194 6.25 -6.96 -8.36
C GLY A 194 6.97 -6.53 -7.08
N LEU A 195 7.39 -5.26 -7.00
CA LEU A 195 8.06 -4.70 -5.83
C LEU A 195 7.19 -4.78 -4.57
N LYS A 196 5.90 -4.41 -4.67
CA LYS A 196 4.95 -4.51 -3.56
C LYS A 196 4.79 -5.96 -3.11
N ARG A 197 4.63 -6.90 -4.04
CA ARG A 197 4.50 -8.33 -3.75
C ARG A 197 5.75 -8.89 -3.07
N ASP A 198 6.94 -8.51 -3.54
CA ASP A 198 8.20 -8.93 -2.94
C ASP A 198 8.34 -8.41 -1.50
N ALA A 199 8.00 -7.13 -1.27
CA ALA A 199 8.03 -6.54 0.07
C ALA A 199 7.07 -7.25 1.03
N ARG A 200 5.84 -7.55 0.58
CA ARG A 200 4.85 -8.30 1.34
C ARG A 200 5.32 -9.71 1.69
N LYS A 201 5.88 -10.41 0.71
CA LYS A 201 6.41 -11.77 0.89
C LYS A 201 7.57 -11.77 1.88
N ALA A 202 8.50 -10.83 1.74
CA ALA A 202 9.63 -10.69 2.65
C ALA A 202 9.16 -10.34 4.07
N PHE A 203 8.17 -9.46 4.22
CA PHE A 203 7.58 -9.13 5.51
C PHE A 203 6.89 -10.32 6.16
N ALA A 204 6.03 -11.04 5.44
CA ALA A 204 5.35 -12.24 5.93
C ALA A 204 6.33 -13.34 6.37
N ALA A 205 7.46 -13.48 5.68
CA ALA A 205 8.49 -14.45 6.01
C ALA A 205 9.50 -13.96 7.07
N THR A 206 9.36 -12.74 7.58
CA THR A 206 10.38 -12.07 8.43
C THR A 206 11.78 -12.08 7.78
N ASP A 207 11.84 -11.97 6.45
CA ASP A 207 13.08 -11.99 5.66
C ASP A 207 13.75 -10.60 5.65
N GLU A 208 14.52 -10.31 6.69
CA GLU A 208 15.29 -9.06 6.80
C GLU A 208 16.26 -8.84 5.62
N ARG A 209 16.81 -9.93 5.07
CA ARG A 209 17.73 -9.86 3.92
C ARG A 209 16.95 -9.55 2.64
N GLY A 210 15.74 -10.08 2.51
CA GLY A 210 14.79 -9.74 1.45
C GLY A 210 14.47 -8.26 1.45
N ILE A 211 14.05 -7.72 2.58
CA ILE A 211 13.80 -6.28 2.72
C ILE A 211 15.06 -5.46 2.44
N ALA A 212 16.25 -5.87 2.93
CA ALA A 212 17.49 -5.17 2.63
C ALA A 212 17.81 -5.11 1.13
N ARG A 213 17.57 -6.20 0.38
CA ARG A 213 17.74 -6.22 -1.08
C ARG A 213 16.79 -5.25 -1.77
N LEU A 214 15.55 -5.13 -1.30
CA LEU A 214 14.57 -4.19 -1.84
C LEU A 214 14.96 -2.75 -1.54
N GLU A 215 15.41 -2.45 -0.32
CA GLU A 215 15.92 -1.13 0.06
C GLU A 215 17.10 -0.72 -0.82
N SER A 216 18.11 -1.58 -0.99
CA SER A 216 19.24 -1.29 -1.88
C SER A 216 18.83 -1.11 -3.34
N ARG A 217 17.81 -1.84 -3.81
CA ARG A 217 17.26 -1.65 -5.17
C ARG A 217 16.61 -0.27 -5.31
N VAL A 218 15.82 0.14 -4.32
CA VAL A 218 15.18 1.47 -4.29
C VAL A 218 16.21 2.59 -4.19
N GLU A 219 17.23 2.43 -3.36
CA GLU A 219 18.33 3.41 -3.24
C GLU A 219 19.11 3.55 -4.56
N ALA A 220 19.34 2.46 -5.27
CA ALA A 220 20.03 2.48 -6.56
C ALA A 220 19.16 3.02 -7.71
N ALA A 221 17.84 3.18 -7.51
CA ALA A 221 16.93 3.52 -8.60
C ALA A 221 17.19 4.92 -9.19
N ASP A 222 17.59 5.89 -8.35
CA ASP A 222 17.95 7.25 -8.79
C ASP A 222 19.22 7.29 -9.66
N GLU A 223 20.08 6.28 -9.55
CA GLU A 223 21.29 6.18 -10.37
C GLU A 223 21.03 5.57 -11.75
N VAL A 224 19.85 4.98 -11.96
CA VAL A 224 19.49 4.32 -13.21
C VAL A 224 19.11 5.36 -14.26
N ALA A 225 20.03 5.60 -15.19
CA ALA A 225 19.80 6.49 -16.32
C ALA A 225 18.92 5.84 -17.41
N TRP A 226 18.01 6.64 -17.97
CA TRP A 226 17.30 6.32 -19.21
C TRP A 226 18.25 5.95 -20.36
N GLY A 227 17.85 4.99 -21.18
CA GLY A 227 18.56 4.54 -22.38
C GLY A 227 17.61 4.18 -23.52
N ALA A 228 18.17 3.83 -24.67
CA ALA A 228 17.37 3.46 -25.84
C ALA A 228 16.43 2.25 -25.62
N PRO A 229 16.80 1.20 -24.85
CA PRO A 229 15.87 0.10 -24.56
C PRO A 229 14.59 0.54 -23.86
N ASP A 230 14.68 1.55 -22.96
CA ASP A 230 13.52 2.08 -22.23
C ASP A 230 12.46 2.72 -23.13
N LEU A 231 12.79 3.00 -24.40
CA LEU A 231 11.86 3.58 -25.38
C LEU A 231 11.12 2.52 -26.22
N ILE A 232 11.58 1.27 -26.20
CA ILE A 232 11.06 0.19 -27.07
C ILE A 232 10.44 -0.95 -26.26
N GLU A 233 10.88 -1.14 -25.01
CA GLU A 233 10.24 -2.05 -24.04
C GLU A 233 8.74 -1.78 -23.81
N PRO A 234 8.27 -0.53 -23.61
CA PRO A 234 6.84 -0.27 -23.48
C PRO A 234 6.07 -0.60 -24.75
N THR A 235 4.79 -0.94 -24.62
CA THR A 235 3.86 -1.00 -25.76
C THR A 235 3.69 0.38 -26.41
N PRO A 236 3.17 0.48 -27.65
CA PRO A 236 2.97 1.78 -28.30
C PRO A 236 2.12 2.76 -27.48
N GLU A 237 1.05 2.28 -26.83
CA GLU A 237 0.19 3.12 -25.99
C GLU A 237 0.92 3.60 -24.73
N GLU A 238 1.75 2.75 -24.11
CA GLU A 238 2.58 3.12 -22.96
C GLU A 238 3.70 4.09 -23.36
N PHE A 239 4.23 3.98 -24.59
CA PHE A 239 5.21 4.91 -25.11
C PHE A 239 4.58 6.29 -25.34
N GLU A 240 3.33 6.36 -25.80
CA GLU A 240 2.57 7.62 -25.83
C GLU A 240 2.34 8.19 -24.43
N ASP A 241 2.06 7.36 -23.42
CA ASP A 241 2.00 7.79 -22.02
C ASP A 241 3.34 8.34 -21.53
N LEU A 242 4.47 7.69 -21.85
CA LEU A 242 5.81 8.17 -21.52
C LEU A 242 6.06 9.57 -22.08
N VAL A 243 5.70 9.78 -23.36
CA VAL A 243 5.86 11.07 -24.03
C VAL A 243 4.96 12.11 -23.36
N ALA A 244 3.70 11.79 -23.06
CA ALA A 244 2.81 12.70 -22.36
C ALA A 244 3.36 13.08 -20.97
N ASP A 245 3.88 12.10 -20.22
CA ASP A 245 4.44 12.32 -18.88
C ASP A 245 5.71 13.17 -18.89
N LEU A 246 6.55 13.03 -19.92
CA LEU A 246 7.70 13.89 -20.10
C LEU A 246 7.27 15.36 -20.24
N TRP A 247 6.24 15.65 -21.04
CA TRP A 247 5.72 17.01 -21.15
C TRP A 247 5.07 17.48 -19.84
N ARG A 248 4.28 16.63 -19.16
CA ARG A 248 3.71 16.96 -17.82
C ARG A 248 4.77 17.28 -16.77
N SER A 249 5.98 16.76 -16.94
CA SER A 249 7.08 17.01 -16.01
C SER A 249 7.73 18.40 -16.17
N ALA A 250 7.49 19.07 -17.30
CA ALA A 250 8.05 20.39 -17.58
C ALA A 250 7.29 21.51 -16.84
N ALA A 251 8.04 22.53 -16.38
CA ALA A 251 7.53 23.56 -15.48
C ALA A 251 6.59 24.59 -16.13
N ASP A 252 6.60 24.70 -17.46
CA ASP A 252 5.83 25.67 -18.26
C ASP A 252 4.55 25.09 -18.87
N ILE A 253 4.20 23.85 -18.52
CA ILE A 253 3.02 23.14 -19.02
C ILE A 253 1.84 23.33 -18.06
N GLY A 254 0.69 23.72 -18.62
CA GLY A 254 -0.57 23.86 -17.89
C GLY A 254 -1.39 22.57 -17.90
N ASP A 255 -1.56 21.95 -19.07
CA ASP A 255 -2.31 20.69 -19.22
C ASP A 255 -1.72 19.80 -20.35
N VAL A 256 -1.91 18.48 -20.23
CA VAL A 256 -1.51 17.48 -21.23
C VAL A 256 -2.57 16.40 -21.32
N ALA A 257 -3.22 16.31 -22.48
CA ALA A 257 -4.25 15.32 -22.77
C ALA A 257 -3.81 14.34 -23.85
N ARG A 258 -4.02 13.04 -23.62
CA ARG A 258 -3.94 12.04 -24.69
C ARG A 258 -5.19 12.03 -25.52
N THR A 259 -5.04 11.90 -26.83
CA THR A 259 -6.15 11.72 -27.75
C THR A 259 -6.43 10.23 -27.91
N ARG A 260 -7.68 9.83 -27.72
CA ARG A 260 -8.10 8.41 -27.79
C ARG A 260 -8.75 8.04 -29.14
N ARG A 261 -8.81 8.96 -30.10
CA ARG A 261 -9.55 8.74 -31.35
C ARG A 261 -8.58 8.48 -32.48
N SER A 262 -8.63 7.28 -33.06
CA SER A 262 -7.91 6.93 -34.29
C SER A 262 -8.26 7.76 -35.54
N ASP A 263 -9.17 8.73 -35.43
CA ASP A 263 -9.79 9.48 -36.55
C ASP A 263 -9.41 10.97 -36.54
N ASP A 264 -8.47 11.38 -35.69
CA ASP A 264 -8.06 12.76 -35.45
C ASP A 264 -6.80 13.19 -36.24
N GLY A 265 -6.49 12.46 -37.32
CA GLY A 265 -5.39 12.82 -38.20
C GLY A 265 -4.02 12.38 -37.68
N GLY A 266 -3.95 11.61 -36.59
CA GLY A 266 -2.71 11.00 -36.08
C GLY A 266 -1.96 11.86 -35.05
N VAL A 267 -2.69 12.67 -34.28
CA VAL A 267 -2.19 13.30 -33.06
C VAL A 267 -2.39 12.33 -31.92
N ASP A 268 -1.39 12.16 -31.06
CA ASP A 268 -1.44 11.23 -29.93
C ASP A 268 -1.46 11.98 -28.58
N VAL A 269 -0.90 13.21 -28.54
CA VAL A 269 -0.90 14.08 -27.34
C VAL A 269 -1.19 15.53 -27.74
N VAL A 270 -2.02 16.21 -26.95
CA VAL A 270 -2.26 17.65 -27.02
C VAL A 270 -1.75 18.29 -25.73
N VAL A 271 -0.95 19.33 -25.87
CA VAL A 271 -0.30 20.06 -24.77
C VAL A 271 -0.83 21.48 -24.75
N GLN A 272 -1.18 21.97 -23.58
CA GLN A 272 -1.46 23.38 -23.32
C GLN A 272 -0.38 23.95 -22.39
N PHE A 273 0.33 24.96 -22.87
CA PHE A 273 1.31 25.70 -22.08
C PHE A 273 0.62 26.65 -21.09
N ALA A 274 1.31 26.98 -20.01
CA ALA A 274 0.80 27.89 -18.99
C ALA A 274 0.52 29.33 -19.52
N ASP A 275 1.16 29.71 -20.63
CA ASP A 275 0.91 30.98 -21.31
C ASP A 275 -0.26 30.94 -22.32
N GLY A 276 -0.96 29.80 -22.41
CA GLY A 276 -2.13 29.60 -23.25
C GLY A 276 -1.83 29.05 -24.63
N ARG A 277 -0.55 28.93 -25.03
CA ARG A 277 -0.19 28.28 -26.30
C ARG A 277 -0.52 26.80 -26.27
N THR A 278 -0.66 26.21 -27.45
CA THR A 278 -1.00 24.80 -27.64
C THR A 278 -0.04 24.12 -28.61
N GLU A 279 0.27 22.86 -28.33
CA GLU A 279 1.08 22.02 -29.20
C GLU A 279 0.43 20.65 -29.39
N VAL A 280 0.40 20.18 -30.64
CA VAL A 280 0.01 18.81 -30.96
C VAL A 280 1.24 17.95 -31.18
N ILE A 281 1.21 16.72 -30.67
CA ILE A 281 2.33 15.79 -30.74
C ILE A 281 1.86 14.51 -31.41
N GLN A 282 2.61 14.11 -32.43
CA GLN A 282 2.52 12.79 -33.03
C GLN A 282 3.69 11.93 -32.57
N VAL A 283 3.37 10.74 -32.07
CA VAL A 283 4.29 9.76 -31.50
C VAL A 283 4.46 8.59 -32.48
N LYS A 284 5.70 8.16 -32.68
CA LYS A 284 6.05 6.99 -33.51
C LYS A 284 7.06 6.11 -32.79
N GLN A 285 6.60 5.00 -32.25
CA GLN A 285 7.47 3.98 -31.69
C GLN A 285 7.95 3.02 -32.77
N PHE A 286 9.25 3.03 -33.06
CA PHE A 286 9.88 2.15 -34.04
C PHE A 286 11.16 1.50 -33.48
N ALA A 287 11.45 0.28 -33.93
CA ALA A 287 12.72 -0.37 -33.69
C ALA A 287 13.88 0.36 -34.40
N ALA A 288 15.09 0.21 -33.86
CA ALA A 288 16.30 0.79 -34.45
C ALA A 288 16.47 0.36 -35.93
N GLY A 289 16.62 1.34 -36.81
CA GLY A 289 16.74 1.14 -38.27
C GLY A 289 15.48 1.48 -39.07
N ASN A 290 14.30 1.51 -38.44
CA ASN A 290 13.08 2.04 -39.05
C ASN A 290 12.99 3.54 -38.78
N THR A 291 13.02 4.36 -39.82
CA THR A 291 13.12 5.82 -39.70
C THR A 291 11.81 6.52 -40.02
N VAL A 292 11.58 7.66 -39.38
CA VAL A 292 10.41 8.50 -39.65
C VAL A 292 10.64 9.33 -40.90
N GLY A 293 9.70 9.21 -41.84
CA GLY A 293 9.75 9.86 -43.15
C GLY A 293 9.07 11.24 -43.16
N ARG A 294 9.31 11.98 -44.24
CA ARG A 294 8.64 13.25 -44.54
C ARG A 294 7.10 13.22 -44.41
N PRO A 295 6.38 12.15 -44.82
CA PRO A 295 4.92 12.14 -44.74
C PRO A 295 4.38 12.36 -43.33
N THR A 296 5.03 11.79 -42.30
CA THR A 296 4.62 11.98 -40.90
C THR A 296 4.70 13.44 -40.51
N VAL A 297 5.80 14.12 -40.81
CA VAL A 297 5.97 15.56 -40.49
C VAL A 297 4.90 16.42 -41.17
N GLN A 298 4.57 16.12 -42.43
CA GLN A 298 3.53 16.85 -43.16
C GLN A 298 2.13 16.58 -42.63
N GLN A 299 1.88 15.35 -42.17
CA GLN A 299 0.63 14.98 -41.50
C GLN A 299 0.48 15.74 -40.18
N THR A 300 1.53 15.78 -39.36
CA THR A 300 1.54 16.52 -38.08
C THR A 300 1.31 18.01 -38.33
N GLU A 301 1.95 18.61 -39.33
CA GLU A 301 1.69 20.02 -39.69
C GLU A 301 0.23 20.25 -40.10
N GLY A 302 -0.35 19.32 -40.86
CA GLY A 302 -1.78 19.36 -41.17
C GLY A 302 -2.65 19.32 -39.91
N ALA A 303 -2.24 18.55 -38.90
CA ALA A 303 -2.93 18.48 -37.62
C ALA A 303 -2.78 19.77 -36.79
N VAL A 304 -1.64 20.45 -36.84
CA VAL A 304 -1.47 21.79 -36.21
C VAL A 304 -2.59 22.72 -36.67
N SER A 305 -2.86 22.78 -37.98
CA SER A 305 -3.95 23.59 -38.53
C SER A 305 -5.35 23.09 -38.16
N GLN A 306 -5.56 21.77 -38.07
CA GLN A 306 -6.87 21.19 -37.74
C GLN A 306 -7.27 21.42 -36.29
N PHE A 307 -6.29 21.43 -35.38
CA PHE A 307 -6.49 21.64 -33.95
C PHE A 307 -6.40 23.11 -33.54
N ASP A 308 -6.17 24.03 -34.49
CA ASP A 308 -5.88 25.45 -34.22
C ASP A 308 -4.72 25.61 -33.22
N ALA A 309 -3.70 24.76 -33.37
CA ALA A 309 -2.56 24.72 -32.46
C ALA A 309 -1.45 25.70 -32.87
N ASP A 310 -0.67 26.16 -31.89
CA ASP A 310 0.44 27.09 -32.13
C ASP A 310 1.71 26.38 -32.64
N ALA A 311 1.87 25.10 -32.32
CA ALA A 311 3.04 24.30 -32.68
C ALA A 311 2.72 22.82 -32.88
N GLY A 312 3.63 22.11 -33.55
CA GLY A 312 3.61 20.68 -33.72
C GLY A 312 4.92 20.03 -33.29
N ALA A 313 4.85 18.80 -32.79
CA ALA A 313 6.03 17.98 -32.56
C ALA A 313 5.85 16.55 -33.10
N VAL A 314 6.91 16.00 -33.67
CA VAL A 314 7.02 14.57 -33.95
C VAL A 314 8.03 13.96 -32.99
N VAL A 315 7.61 12.96 -32.24
CA VAL A 315 8.41 12.24 -31.26
C VAL A 315 8.57 10.80 -31.70
N THR A 316 9.78 10.27 -31.67
CA THR A 316 10.03 8.87 -32.04
C THR A 316 11.10 8.22 -31.17
N SER A 317 10.96 6.91 -30.95
CA SER A 317 12.02 6.08 -30.33
C SER A 317 13.20 5.81 -31.28
N SER A 318 13.08 6.18 -32.56
CA SER A 318 14.10 5.95 -33.61
C SER A 318 14.67 7.28 -34.13
N SER A 319 14.94 7.40 -35.44
CA SER A 319 15.53 8.58 -36.06
C SER A 319 14.71 9.08 -37.26
N PHE A 320 14.98 10.32 -37.66
CA PHE A 320 14.35 10.97 -38.82
C PHE A 320 15.25 10.88 -40.05
N THR A 321 14.62 10.61 -41.19
CA THR A 321 15.25 10.75 -42.52
C THR A 321 15.60 12.22 -42.82
N ASP A 322 16.61 12.48 -43.67
CA ASP A 322 16.96 13.84 -44.09
C ASP A 322 15.78 14.60 -44.73
N PRO A 323 14.94 13.97 -45.58
CA PRO A 323 13.72 14.63 -46.08
C PRO A 323 12.73 15.02 -44.99
N ALA A 324 12.64 14.25 -43.88
CA ALA A 324 11.79 14.61 -42.75
C ALA A 324 12.36 15.82 -42.00
N ARG A 325 13.67 15.85 -41.77
CA ARG A 325 14.36 17.00 -41.14
C ARG A 325 14.21 18.27 -41.98
N SER A 326 14.43 18.18 -43.29
CA SER A 326 14.23 19.29 -44.22
C SER A 326 12.78 19.77 -44.29
N ALA A 327 11.81 18.86 -44.17
CA ALA A 327 10.40 19.24 -44.13
C ALA A 327 10.04 19.97 -42.83
N ALA A 328 10.50 19.49 -41.68
CA ALA A 328 10.27 20.17 -40.40
C ALA A 328 10.88 21.57 -40.38
N ALA A 329 12.08 21.74 -40.94
CA ALA A 329 12.75 23.03 -41.06
C ALA A 329 12.03 24.03 -41.99
N ALA A 330 11.07 23.58 -42.80
CA ALA A 330 10.25 24.44 -43.66
C ALA A 330 9.00 24.98 -42.94
N TYR A 331 8.71 24.51 -41.73
CA TYR A 331 7.58 24.94 -40.90
C TYR A 331 8.11 25.71 -39.69
N ASP A 332 7.51 26.87 -39.39
CA ASP A 332 8.02 27.78 -38.35
C ASP A 332 7.94 27.18 -36.93
N ALA A 333 6.97 26.28 -36.69
CA ALA A 333 6.65 25.75 -35.37
C ALA A 333 6.61 24.21 -35.30
N MET A 334 7.45 23.52 -36.08
CA MET A 334 7.53 22.04 -36.09
C MET A 334 8.82 21.52 -35.42
N ARG A 335 8.68 20.73 -34.36
CA ARG A 335 9.80 20.17 -33.59
C ARG A 335 9.98 18.67 -33.83
N LEU A 336 11.23 18.21 -33.86
CA LEU A 336 11.57 16.79 -34.00
C LEU A 336 12.32 16.30 -32.76
N PHE A 337 11.83 15.20 -32.17
CA PHE A 337 12.46 14.49 -31.05
C PHE A 337 12.77 13.05 -31.49
N ASP A 338 14.02 12.79 -31.86
CA ASP A 338 14.49 11.43 -32.12
C ASP A 338 14.85 10.74 -30.80
N GLY A 339 15.11 9.43 -30.85
CA GLY A 339 15.34 8.61 -29.66
C GLY A 339 16.51 9.14 -28.82
N GLU A 340 17.58 9.65 -29.43
CA GLU A 340 18.70 10.24 -28.70
C GLU A 340 18.29 11.52 -27.96
N ARG A 341 17.54 12.41 -28.62
CA ARG A 341 17.02 13.62 -27.99
C ARG A 341 15.99 13.31 -26.90
N LEU A 342 15.15 12.29 -27.12
CA LEU A 342 14.15 11.85 -26.15
C LEU A 342 14.79 11.27 -24.90
N VAL A 343 15.81 10.40 -25.04
CA VAL A 343 16.59 9.90 -23.89
C VAL A 343 17.25 11.04 -23.12
N ARG A 344 17.81 12.03 -23.82
CA ARG A 344 18.41 13.20 -23.15
C ARG A 344 17.35 13.96 -22.34
N ALA A 345 16.20 14.23 -22.92
CA ALA A 345 15.11 14.92 -22.23
C ALA A 345 14.62 14.14 -21.01
N LEU A 346 14.48 12.81 -21.11
CA LEU A 346 14.11 11.96 -19.97
C LEU A 346 15.14 11.99 -18.85
N ARG A 347 16.45 12.00 -19.16
CA ARG A 347 17.53 12.14 -18.16
C ARG A 347 17.56 13.50 -17.47
N GLU A 348 17.07 14.54 -18.13
CA GLU A 348 16.96 15.90 -17.58
C GLU A 348 15.63 16.10 -16.84
N SER A 349 14.69 15.17 -16.98
CA SER A 349 13.39 15.18 -16.31
C SER A 349 13.47 14.54 -14.92
N PRO A 350 12.49 14.80 -14.04
CA PRO A 350 12.36 14.09 -12.76
C PRO A 350 11.85 12.64 -12.90
N LEU A 351 11.57 12.16 -14.12
CA LEU A 351 11.04 10.81 -14.32
C LEU A 351 12.13 9.75 -14.12
N VAL A 352 11.79 8.67 -13.44
CA VAL A 352 12.66 7.50 -13.22
C VAL A 352 12.22 6.35 -14.13
N PRO A 353 13.16 5.65 -14.80
CA PRO A 353 12.79 4.53 -15.67
C PRO A 353 12.17 3.37 -14.86
N PRO A 354 11.05 2.77 -15.29
CA PRO A 354 10.37 1.72 -14.53
C PRO A 354 11.27 0.53 -14.16
N ARG A 355 12.21 0.16 -15.03
CA ARG A 355 13.18 -0.94 -14.79
C ARG A 355 14.10 -0.70 -13.60
N ALA A 356 14.24 0.54 -13.14
CA ALA A 356 15.02 0.86 -11.94
C ALA A 356 14.42 0.18 -10.69
N LEU A 357 13.09 0.00 -10.67
CA LEU A 357 12.35 -0.60 -9.56
C LEU A 357 11.88 -2.03 -9.86
N SER A 358 11.67 -2.34 -11.15
CA SER A 358 11.17 -3.62 -11.64
C SER A 358 12.06 -4.15 -12.79
N PRO A 359 13.23 -4.75 -12.49
CA PRO A 359 14.22 -5.13 -13.51
C PRO A 359 13.81 -6.31 -14.40
N ASP A 360 12.78 -7.07 -14.02
CA ASP A 360 12.31 -8.27 -14.73
C ASP A 360 11.19 -7.98 -15.76
N ARG A 361 11.03 -6.73 -16.20
CA ARG A 361 10.00 -6.35 -17.19
C ARG A 361 10.42 -6.69 -18.62
#